data_AF-A0A953LPN0-F1
#
_entry.id   AF-A0A953LPN0-F1
#
_cell.length_a   1.000
_cell.length_b   1.000
_cell.length_c   1.000
_cell.angle_alpha   90.00
_cell.angle_beta   90.00
_cell.angle_gamma   90.00
#
_symmetry.space_group_name_H-M   'P 1'
#
loop_
_entity.id
_entity.type
_entity.pdbx_description
1 polymer ?
#
loop_
_entity_poly.entity_id
_entity_poly.type
_entity_poly.pdbx_seq_one_letter_code
_entity_poly.pdbx_strand_id
1 'polypeptide(L)'
;DDRLEVLRWLLFDNQKVNGYIGPYRFLRWIVKPPADQKILDFLKGRIDNNLAIVEKRLAKTPWLVGDYPTIADISMCGYMYYPAEELGFDIPATYPNISRWLERIKALPGWKHPYELMPGHPLPGR
;
A
#
# COMPACT_ATOMS: atom_id res chain seq x y z
N ASP A 1 -15.31 -16.16 -11.42
CA ASP A 1 -14.07 -16.95 -11.33
C ASP A 1 -13.08 -16.16 -10.50
N ASP A 2 -12.80 -16.66 -9.29
CA ASP A 2 -11.94 -15.98 -8.32
C ASP A 2 -10.50 -15.83 -8.83
N ARG A 3 -10.01 -16.74 -9.67
CA ARG A 3 -8.66 -16.65 -10.23
C ARG A 3 -8.50 -15.42 -11.12
N LEU A 4 -9.49 -15.17 -12.00
CA LEU A 4 -9.48 -14.00 -12.87
C LEU A 4 -9.66 -12.70 -12.08
N GLU A 5 -10.44 -12.75 -11.01
CA GLU A 5 -10.64 -11.60 -10.12
C GLU A 5 -9.37 -11.27 -9.33
N VAL A 6 -8.65 -12.28 -8.82
CA VAL A 6 -7.31 -12.11 -8.21
C VAL A 6 -6.35 -11.48 -9.21
N LEU A 7 -6.31 -11.98 -10.46
CA LEU A 7 -5.47 -11.40 -11.50
C LEU A 7 -5.82 -9.93 -11.78
N ARG A 8 -7.11 -9.60 -11.82
CA ARG A 8 -7.58 -8.21 -12.00
C ARG A 8 -7.05 -7.29 -10.91
N TRP A 9 -7.08 -7.73 -9.65
CA TRP A 9 -6.56 -6.94 -8.53
C TRP A 9 -5.03 -6.82 -8.53
N LEU A 10 -4.31 -7.88 -8.90
CA LEU A 10 -2.85 -7.82 -9.07
C LEU A 10 -2.42 -6.83 -10.14
N LEU A 11 -3.09 -6.85 -11.30
CA LEU A 11 -2.82 -5.91 -12.39
C LEU A 11 -3.18 -4.48 -11.99
N PHE A 12 -4.32 -4.29 -11.31
CA PHE A 12 -4.71 -2.99 -10.78
C PHE A 12 -3.68 -2.46 -9.77
N ASP A 13 -3.25 -3.28 -8.82
CA ASP A 13 -2.23 -2.91 -7.85
C ASP A 13 -0.93 -2.45 -8.54
N ASN A 14 -0.34 -3.33 -9.34
CA ASN A 14 0.96 -3.09 -9.96
C ASN A 14 0.96 -1.83 -10.85
N GLN A 15 -0.14 -1.55 -11.54
CA GLN A 15 -0.25 -0.39 -12.45
C GLN A 15 -0.75 0.89 -11.78
N LYS A 16 -1.48 0.78 -10.66
CA LYS A 16 -2.22 1.92 -10.07
C LYS A 16 -1.90 2.16 -8.59
N VAL A 17 -1.89 1.13 -7.74
CA VAL A 17 -1.71 1.35 -6.29
C VAL A 17 -0.23 1.40 -5.96
N ASN A 18 0.43 0.24 -5.81
CA ASN A 18 1.86 0.23 -5.54
C ASN A 18 2.70 0.77 -6.72
N GLY A 19 2.15 0.74 -7.94
CA GLY A 19 2.72 1.42 -9.11
C GLY A 19 2.84 2.95 -8.98
N TYR A 20 2.07 3.58 -8.08
CA TYR A 20 2.19 5.01 -7.78
C TYR A 20 2.79 5.27 -6.39
N ILE A 21 2.44 4.48 -5.37
CA ILE A 21 2.97 4.68 -4.02
C ILE A 21 4.49 4.46 -3.98
N GLY A 22 5.00 3.45 -4.70
CA GLY A 22 6.43 3.15 -4.76
C GLY A 22 7.26 4.32 -5.33
N PRO A 23 6.99 4.78 -6.57
CA PRO A 23 7.66 5.95 -7.13
C PRO A 23 7.48 7.22 -6.29
N TYR A 24 6.29 7.44 -5.73
CA TYR A 24 6.04 8.58 -4.84
C TYR A 24 6.94 8.54 -3.61
N ARG A 25 7.00 7.41 -2.89
CA ARG A 25 7.87 7.21 -1.73
C ARG A 25 9.34 7.42 -2.10
N PHE A 26 9.76 6.90 -3.25
CA PHE A 26 11.13 7.07 -3.74
C PHE A 26 11.48 8.55 -3.95
N LEU A 27 10.64 9.28 -4.69
CA LEU A 27 10.86 10.69 -5.01
C LEU A 27 10.75 11.62 -3.79
N ARG A 28 9.93 11.25 -2.80
CA ARG A 28 9.72 12.05 -1.60
C ARG A 28 10.77 11.79 -0.51
N TRP A 29 11.07 10.53 -0.23
CA TRP A 29 11.83 10.12 0.95
C TRP A 29 13.24 9.61 0.64
N ILE A 30 13.41 8.87 -0.45
CA ILE A 30 14.66 8.17 -0.75
C ILE A 30 15.66 9.09 -1.45
N VAL A 31 15.20 9.85 -2.46
CA VAL A 31 16.04 10.78 -3.23
C VAL A 31 16.29 12.07 -2.42
N LYS A 32 17.51 12.61 -2.52
CA LYS A 32 17.91 13.88 -1.92
C LYS A 32 18.56 14.78 -3.00
N PRO A 33 18.07 16.02 -3.21
CA PRO A 33 16.86 16.60 -2.59
C PRO A 33 15.57 15.91 -3.06
N PRO A 34 14.46 16.01 -2.30
CA PRO A 34 13.16 15.52 -2.75
C PRO A 34 12.72 16.14 -4.08
N ALA A 35 11.86 15.44 -4.82
CA ALA A 35 11.30 15.95 -6.07
C ALA A 35 10.44 17.20 -5.87
N ASP A 36 10.23 17.95 -6.96
CA ASP A 36 9.36 19.13 -6.98
C ASP A 36 7.95 18.82 -6.46
N GLN A 37 7.40 19.71 -5.63
CA GLN A 37 6.11 19.54 -4.99
C GLN A 37 4.98 19.29 -5.99
N LYS A 38 5.01 19.90 -7.19
CA LYS A 38 3.98 19.69 -8.22
C LYS A 38 3.96 18.25 -8.74
N ILE A 39 5.11 17.59 -8.79
CA ILE A 39 5.20 16.17 -9.17
C ILE A 39 4.59 15.31 -8.06
N LEU A 40 4.91 15.62 -6.80
CA LEU A 40 4.37 14.91 -5.65
C LEU A 40 2.84 15.07 -5.57
N ASP A 41 2.31 16.27 -5.77
CA ASP A 41 0.86 16.54 -5.75
C ASP A 41 0.14 15.77 -6.87
N PHE A 42 0.71 15.74 -8.08
CA PHE A 42 0.18 15.00 -9.21
C PHE A 42 0.10 13.48 -8.96
N LEU A 43 1.12 12.93 -8.30
CA LEU A 43 1.15 11.52 -7.91
C LEU A 43 0.19 11.26 -6.74
N LYS A 44 0.13 12.15 -5.74
CA LYS A 44 -0.76 12.06 -4.58
C LYS A 44 -2.23 12.00 -4.99
N GLY A 45 -2.66 12.86 -5.91
CA GLY A 45 -4.04 12.82 -6.42
C GLY A 45 -4.41 11.47 -7.07
N ARG A 46 -3.45 10.78 -7.71
CA ARG A 46 -3.68 9.43 -8.26
C ARG A 46 -3.71 8.38 -7.17
N ILE A 47 -2.80 8.46 -6.20
CA ILE A 47 -2.78 7.58 -5.04
C ILE A 47 -4.14 7.65 -4.32
N ASP A 48 -4.65 8.85 -4.07
CA ASP A 48 -5.92 9.04 -3.36
C ASP A 48 -7.11 8.42 -4.11
N ASN A 49 -7.17 8.64 -5.43
CA ASN A 49 -8.20 8.02 -6.26
C ASN A 49 -8.13 6.49 -6.26
N ASN A 50 -6.92 5.92 -6.30
CA ASN A 50 -6.73 4.47 -6.33
C ASN A 50 -7.02 3.85 -4.95
N LEU A 51 -6.60 4.49 -3.85
CA LEU A 51 -6.92 4.06 -2.49
C LEU A 51 -8.43 4.15 -2.21
N ALA A 52 -9.14 5.14 -2.74
CA ALA A 52 -10.60 5.21 -2.63
C ALA A 52 -11.31 3.99 -3.26
N ILE A 53 -10.77 3.45 -4.36
CA ILE A 53 -11.30 2.20 -4.97
C ILE A 53 -11.09 1.01 -4.04
N VAL A 54 -9.89 0.89 -3.45
CA VAL A 54 -9.55 -0.19 -2.52
C VAL A 54 -10.39 -0.11 -1.25
N GLU A 55 -10.52 1.08 -0.68
CA GLU A 55 -11.38 1.36 0.49
C GLU A 55 -12.83 0.95 0.22
N LYS A 56 -13.39 1.35 -0.93
CA LYS A 56 -14.75 0.97 -1.33
C LYS A 56 -14.92 -0.53 -1.53
N ARG A 57 -13.88 -1.23 -2.00
CA ARG A 57 -13.90 -2.70 -2.12
C ARG A 57 -13.97 -3.36 -0.74
N LEU A 58 -13.07 -2.95 0.16
CA LEU A 58 -12.94 -3.52 1.49
C LEU A 58 -14.09 -3.14 2.44
N ALA A 59 -14.91 -2.15 2.07
CA ALA A 59 -16.19 -1.90 2.74
C ALA A 59 -17.21 -3.03 2.56
N LYS A 60 -17.07 -3.87 1.53
CA LYS A 60 -18.05 -4.91 1.17
C LYS A 60 -17.61 -6.32 1.51
N THR A 61 -16.31 -6.54 1.63
CA THR A 61 -15.72 -7.86 1.86
C THR A 61 -14.47 -7.69 2.72
N PRO A 62 -14.16 -8.67 3.58
CA PRO A 62 -12.89 -8.66 4.31
C PRO A 62 -11.69 -8.65 3.35
N TRP A 63 -11.65 -9.47 2.30
CA TRP A 63 -10.46 -9.58 1.44
C TRP A 63 -10.70 -8.97 0.07
N LEU A 64 -9.65 -8.73 -0.71
CA LEU A 64 -9.84 -8.19 -2.06
C LEU A 64 -10.69 -9.13 -2.93
N VAL A 65 -10.57 -10.45 -2.72
CA VAL A 65 -11.31 -11.49 -3.45
C VAL A 65 -11.75 -12.59 -2.49
N GLY A 66 -13.00 -13.04 -2.63
CA GLY A 66 -13.56 -14.11 -1.80
C GLY A 66 -13.60 -13.79 -0.31
N ASP A 67 -13.57 -14.85 0.50
CA ASP A 67 -13.68 -14.81 1.97
C ASP A 67 -12.36 -15.12 2.69
N TYR A 68 -11.27 -15.36 1.95
CA TYR A 68 -9.96 -15.72 2.46
C TYR A 68 -8.85 -14.85 1.83
N PRO A 69 -7.70 -14.64 2.50
CA PRO A 69 -6.61 -13.86 1.92
C PRO A 69 -6.06 -14.55 0.68
N THR A 70 -5.71 -13.75 -0.31
CA THR A 70 -5.11 -14.20 -1.57
C THR A 70 -3.80 -13.46 -1.84
N ILE A 71 -3.09 -13.88 -2.89
CA ILE A 71 -1.90 -13.14 -3.37
C ILE A 71 -2.22 -11.69 -3.77
N ALA A 72 -3.47 -11.37 -4.11
CA ALA A 72 -3.87 -9.98 -4.36
C ALA A 72 -3.72 -9.12 -3.11
N ASP A 73 -4.04 -9.66 -1.93
CA ASP A 73 -3.95 -8.92 -0.67
C ASP A 73 -2.49 -8.64 -0.29
N ILE A 74 -1.64 -9.66 -0.43
CA ILE A 74 -0.20 -9.57 -0.16
C ILE A 74 0.51 -8.60 -1.11
N SER A 75 0.14 -8.62 -2.39
CA SER A 75 0.64 -7.64 -3.37
C SER A 75 0.24 -6.22 -2.96
N MET A 76 -1.06 -6.01 -2.72
CA MET A 76 -1.65 -4.70 -2.48
C MET A 76 -1.10 -4.01 -1.22
N CYS A 77 -0.89 -4.74 -0.12
CA CYS A 77 -0.53 -4.13 1.17
C CYS A 77 0.91 -3.60 1.23
N GLY A 78 1.76 -3.91 0.24
CA GLY A 78 3.21 -3.75 0.28
C GLY A 78 3.71 -2.42 0.86
N TYR A 79 3.27 -1.28 0.34
CA TYR A 79 3.74 0.02 0.83
C TYR A 79 2.93 0.61 2.01
N MET A 80 1.83 -0.01 2.41
CA MET A 80 0.90 0.57 3.39
C MET A 80 1.30 0.34 4.85
N TYR A 81 2.35 -0.44 5.08
CA TYR A 81 2.95 -0.65 6.42
C TYR A 81 4.13 0.28 6.71
N TYR A 82 4.65 1.01 5.72
CA TYR A 82 5.76 1.92 5.97
C TYR A 82 5.32 3.12 6.81
N PRO A 83 6.22 3.71 7.62
CA PRO A 83 5.90 4.87 8.44
C PRO A 83 5.29 6.02 7.64
N ALA A 84 4.27 6.67 8.20
CA ALA A 84 3.57 7.79 7.56
C ALA A 84 4.52 8.94 7.20
N GLU A 85 5.61 9.12 7.95
CA GLU A 85 6.65 10.12 7.64
C GLU A 85 7.27 9.93 6.24
N GLU A 86 7.39 8.71 5.75
CA GLU A 86 8.02 8.42 4.46
C GLU A 86 7.09 8.80 3.30
N LEU A 87 5.78 8.70 3.50
CA LEU A 87 4.75 9.11 2.56
C LEU A 87 4.30 10.57 2.78
N GLY A 88 4.51 11.14 3.96
CA GLY A 88 3.94 12.43 4.34
C GLY A 88 2.42 12.41 4.55
N PHE A 89 1.83 11.22 4.63
CA PHE A 89 0.42 10.99 4.97
C PHE A 89 0.26 9.57 5.52
N ASP A 90 -0.81 9.37 6.29
CA ASP A 90 -1.11 8.10 6.95
C ASP A 90 -2.31 7.43 6.26
N ILE A 91 -2.03 6.35 5.51
CA ILE A 91 -3.06 5.60 4.79
C ILE A 91 -4.02 4.92 5.78
N PRO A 92 -3.57 4.10 6.76
CA PRO A 92 -4.46 3.51 7.76
C PRO A 92 -5.31 4.53 8.53
N ALA A 93 -4.78 5.70 8.89
CA ALA A 93 -5.56 6.72 9.60
C ALA A 93 -6.65 7.36 8.72
N THR A 94 -6.43 7.43 7.41
CA THR A 94 -7.36 8.04 6.45
C THR A 94 -8.43 7.06 5.96
N TYR A 95 -8.09 5.79 5.79
CA TYR A 95 -8.92 4.78 5.13
C TYR A 95 -9.27 3.63 6.10
N PRO A 96 -10.40 3.68 6.81
CA PRO A 96 -10.71 2.76 7.90
C PRO A 96 -10.95 1.30 7.46
N ASN A 97 -11.45 1.03 6.25
CA ASN A 97 -11.55 -0.34 5.75
C ASN A 97 -10.18 -0.90 5.38
N ILE A 98 -9.31 -0.11 4.77
CA ILE A 98 -7.90 -0.46 4.55
C ILE A 98 -7.21 -0.74 5.88
N SER A 99 -7.39 0.12 6.89
CA SER A 99 -6.83 -0.08 8.23
C SER A 99 -7.21 -1.44 8.83
N ARG A 100 -8.50 -1.76 8.87
CA ARG A 100 -8.98 -3.08 9.34
C ARG A 100 -8.45 -4.25 8.52
N TRP A 101 -8.28 -4.06 7.22
CA TRP A 101 -7.72 -5.08 6.34
C TRP A 101 -6.22 -5.30 6.58
N LEU A 102 -5.45 -4.23 6.80
CA LEU A 102 -4.04 -4.32 7.16
C LEU A 102 -3.84 -5.02 8.51
N GLU A 103 -4.69 -4.77 9.51
CA GLU A 103 -4.66 -5.49 10.78
C GLU A 103 -4.98 -6.98 10.62
N ARG A 104 -5.90 -7.34 9.71
CA ARG A 104 -6.16 -8.76 9.39
C ARG A 104 -4.99 -9.45 8.71
N ILE A 105 -4.27 -8.76 7.83
CA ILE A 105 -3.03 -9.30 7.23
C ILE A 105 -1.95 -9.46 8.30
N LYS A 106 -1.81 -8.51 9.24
CA LYS A 106 -0.86 -8.61 10.37
C LYS A 106 -1.11 -9.83 11.25
N ALA A 107 -2.36 -10.25 11.37
CA ALA A 107 -2.75 -11.43 12.14
C ALA A 107 -2.46 -12.76 11.43
N LEU A 108 -2.01 -12.75 10.17
CA LEU A 108 -1.69 -13.98 9.44
C LEU A 108 -0.41 -14.64 9.98
N PRO A 109 -0.34 -15.98 10.03
CA PRO A 109 0.88 -16.69 10.44
C PRO A 109 2.08 -16.28 9.59
N GLY A 110 3.20 -15.98 10.26
CA GLY A 110 4.44 -15.60 9.59
C GLY A 110 4.53 -14.13 9.17
N TRP A 111 3.51 -13.32 9.46
CA TRP A 111 3.64 -11.88 9.27
C TRP A 111 4.73 -11.31 10.17
N LYS A 112 5.52 -10.39 9.60
CA LYS A 112 6.45 -9.52 10.30
C LYS A 112 6.43 -8.16 9.62
N HIS A 113 6.79 -7.12 10.37
CA HIS A 113 6.89 -5.79 9.80
C HIS A 113 7.95 -5.76 8.68
N PRO A 114 7.76 -5.02 7.56
CA PRO A 114 8.73 -5.01 6.45
C PRO A 114 10.17 -4.70 6.88
N TYR A 115 10.36 -3.80 7.84
CA TYR A 115 11.70 -3.50 8.38
C TYR A 115 12.31 -4.62 9.23
N GLU A 116 11.52 -5.51 9.81
CA GLU A 116 12.05 -6.70 10.49
C GLU A 116 12.50 -7.78 9.49
N LEU A 117 11.95 -7.75 8.26
CA LEU A 117 12.26 -8.70 7.21
C LEU A 117 13.43 -8.27 6.32
N MET A 118 13.84 -7.00 6.38
CA MET A 118 14.90 -6.44 5.55
C MET A 118 16.16 -6.16 6.39
N PRO A 119 17.24 -6.94 6.22
CA PRO A 119 18.51 -6.66 6.90
C PRO A 119 19.00 -5.23 6.63
N GLY A 120 19.38 -4.52 7.70
CA GLY A 120 19.96 -3.17 7.60
C GLY A 120 18.97 -2.01 7.50
N HIS A 121 17.66 -2.24 7.67
CA HIS A 121 16.64 -1.19 7.60
C HIS A 121 15.80 -1.04 8.89
N PRO A 122 15.25 0.16 9.18
CA PRO A 122 15.44 1.42 8.45
C PRO A 122 16.90 1.90 8.55
N LEU A 123 17.40 2.58 7.51
CA LEU A 123 18.80 3.02 7.48
C LEU A 123 19.03 4.02 8.63
N PRO A 124 20.02 3.80 9.53
CA PRO A 124 20.34 4.74 10.59
C PRO A 124 20.77 6.11 10.03
N GLY A 125 20.34 7.20 10.67
CA GLY A 125 20.84 8.55 10.36
C GLY A 125 20.33 9.16 9.04
N ARG A 126 19.17 8.72 8.56
CA ARG A 126 18.46 9.37 7.46
C ARG A 126 17.70 10.62 7.90
#